data_AF-A0A9W2VQB5-F1
#
_entry.id   AF-A0A9W2VQB5-F1
#
_cell.length_a   1.000
_cell.length_b   1.000
_cell.length_c   1.000
_cell.angle_alpha   90.00
_cell.angle_beta   90.00
_cell.angle_gamma   90.00
#
_symmetry.space_group_name_H-M   'P 1'
#
loop_
_entity.id
_entity.type
_entity.pdbx_description
1 polymer ?
#
loop_
_entity_poly.entity_id
_entity_poly.type
_entity_poly.pdbx_seq_one_letter_code
_entity_poly.pdbx_strand_id
1 'polypeptide(L)'
;MLWHSFGTIAALLQEIVNIYPSINPPTLTAHQSNRVCNALALLQCVASHPETRSAFLAAHIPLFLYPFLHTVSKTRPFEYLRLTSLGVIGALVKTDEQEVINFLLTTEIIPLCLRIMESGSELSKTVATFILQKILLDDTGLAYICQTYERFSHVAMILGKMVLQLSKEPSARLLKHVVRCYLRLSDNPRAREALRQCLPDQLKDTTFAQVLKDDTTTKRWLAQLVKNLQEGQVTDPRGIPLPPQ
;
A
#
# COMPACT_ATOMS: atom_id res chain seq x y z
N MET A 1 -6.38 25.14 -13.08
CA MET A 1 -7.57 25.19 -13.96
C MET A 1 -8.74 24.40 -13.39
N LEU A 2 -8.69 23.06 -13.31
CA LEU A 2 -9.83 22.22 -12.88
C LEU A 2 -10.45 22.56 -11.52
N TRP A 3 -9.62 22.87 -10.52
CA TRP A 3 -10.10 23.17 -9.16
C TRP A 3 -10.83 24.51 -9.05
N HIS A 4 -10.38 25.51 -9.81
CA HIS A 4 -10.88 26.88 -9.72
C HIS A 4 -12.01 27.17 -10.73
N SER A 5 -12.32 26.25 -11.63
CA SER A 5 -13.46 26.38 -12.54
C SER A 5 -14.77 25.99 -11.85
N PHE A 6 -15.78 26.86 -11.99
CA PHE A 6 -17.08 26.69 -11.34
C PHE A 6 -17.70 25.32 -11.68
N GLY A 7 -18.13 24.59 -10.65
CA GLY A 7 -18.84 23.31 -10.77
C GLY A 7 -18.01 22.12 -11.28
N THR A 8 -16.72 22.30 -11.63
CA THR A 8 -15.94 21.22 -12.27
C THR A 8 -15.66 20.05 -11.34
N ILE A 9 -15.22 20.31 -10.11
CA ILE A 9 -15.01 19.24 -9.11
C ILE A 9 -16.32 18.55 -8.75
N ALA A 10 -17.42 19.30 -8.63
CA ALA A 10 -18.74 18.74 -8.39
C ALA A 10 -19.19 17.80 -9.52
N ALA A 11 -18.95 18.18 -10.78
CA ALA A 11 -19.23 17.33 -11.93
C ALA A 11 -18.40 16.03 -11.92
N LEU A 12 -17.11 16.12 -11.57
CA LEU A 12 -16.25 14.92 -11.45
C LEU A 12 -16.72 14.00 -10.31
N LEU A 13 -17.16 14.56 -9.18
CA LEU A 13 -17.74 13.79 -8.08
C LEU A 13 -19.09 13.16 -8.48
N GLN A 14 -19.89 13.87 -9.27
CA GLN A 14 -21.15 13.33 -9.79
C GLN A 14 -20.92 12.12 -10.70
N GLU A 15 -19.87 12.15 -11.54
CA GLU A 15 -19.46 10.98 -12.34
C GLU A 15 -19.09 9.77 -11.48
N ILE A 16 -18.49 9.98 -10.30
CA ILE A 16 -18.19 8.90 -9.34
C ILE A 16 -19.47 8.36 -8.72
N VAL A 17 -20.32 9.23 -8.17
CA VAL A 17 -21.52 8.83 -7.43
C VAL A 17 -22.53 8.11 -8.34
N ASN A 18 -22.63 8.52 -9.61
CA ASN A 18 -23.49 7.87 -10.59
C ASN A 18 -23.12 6.41 -10.87
N ILE A 19 -21.90 5.98 -10.51
CA ILE A 19 -21.46 4.60 -10.66
C ILE A 19 -21.86 3.72 -9.47
N TYR A 20 -22.12 4.28 -8.28
CA TYR A 20 -22.42 3.52 -7.07
C TYR A 20 -23.54 2.47 -7.24
N PRO A 21 -24.66 2.74 -7.94
CA PRO A 21 -25.68 1.73 -8.17
C PRO A 21 -25.19 0.49 -8.96
N SER A 22 -24.14 0.64 -9.78
CA SER A 22 -23.53 -0.46 -10.56
C SER A 22 -22.38 -1.16 -9.83
N ILE A 23 -22.01 -0.69 -8.63
CA ILE A 23 -20.98 -1.30 -7.80
C ILE A 23 -21.53 -2.52 -7.05
N ASN A 24 -22.75 -2.41 -6.51
CA ASN A 24 -23.43 -3.49 -5.81
C ASN A 24 -24.93 -3.47 -6.14
N PRO A 25 -25.46 -4.43 -6.92
CA PRO A 25 -24.79 -5.61 -7.48
C PRO A 25 -23.74 -5.27 -8.57
N PRO A 26 -22.74 -6.13 -8.80
CA PRO A 26 -21.60 -5.82 -9.66
C PRO A 26 -21.95 -5.86 -11.16
N THR A 27 -22.60 -4.81 -11.64
CA THR A 27 -23.17 -4.68 -13.00
C THR A 27 -22.43 -3.66 -13.87
N LEU A 28 -21.28 -3.15 -13.39
CA LEU A 28 -20.47 -2.16 -14.08
C LEU A 28 -20.02 -2.62 -15.48
N THR A 29 -20.41 -1.86 -16.50
CA THR A 29 -20.00 -2.10 -17.89
C THR A 29 -18.63 -1.50 -18.21
N ALA A 30 -18.01 -1.97 -19.30
CA ALA A 30 -16.75 -1.41 -19.78
C ALA A 30 -16.85 0.08 -20.15
N HIS A 31 -17.97 0.51 -20.76
CA HIS A 31 -18.20 1.91 -21.11
C HIS A 31 -18.30 2.81 -19.86
N GLN A 32 -19.08 2.39 -18.85
CA GLN A 32 -19.19 3.10 -17.58
C GLN A 32 -17.84 3.20 -16.87
N SER A 33 -17.09 2.09 -16.78
CA SER A 33 -15.76 2.05 -16.17
C SER A 33 -14.79 3.01 -16.88
N ASN A 34 -14.73 2.99 -18.22
CA ASN A 34 -13.86 3.90 -18.97
C ASN A 34 -14.21 5.37 -18.72
N ARG A 35 -15.50 5.71 -18.73
CA ARG A 35 -15.96 7.08 -18.50
C ARG A 35 -15.58 7.59 -17.10
N VAL A 36 -15.88 6.83 -16.04
CA VAL A 36 -15.53 7.26 -14.68
C VAL A 36 -14.02 7.26 -14.46
N CYS A 37 -13.27 6.34 -15.09
CA CYS A 37 -11.80 6.36 -14.99
C CYS A 37 -11.17 7.61 -15.62
N ASN A 38 -11.78 8.20 -16.66
CA ASN A 38 -11.34 9.50 -17.17
C ASN A 38 -11.54 10.61 -16.12
N ALA A 39 -12.67 10.60 -15.39
CA ALA A 39 -12.88 11.53 -14.28
C ALA A 39 -11.89 11.31 -13.14
N LEU A 40 -11.61 10.04 -12.78
CA LEU A 40 -10.59 9.68 -11.79
C LEU A 40 -9.19 10.14 -12.21
N ALA A 41 -8.83 10.05 -13.48
CA ALA A 41 -7.54 10.54 -13.98
C ALA A 41 -7.42 12.07 -13.83
N LEU A 42 -8.50 12.83 -14.06
CA LEU A 42 -8.52 14.27 -13.79
C LEU A 42 -8.39 14.57 -12.29
N LEU A 43 -9.05 13.81 -11.43
CA LEU A 43 -8.88 13.92 -9.97
C LEU A 43 -7.46 13.56 -9.53
N GLN A 44 -6.80 12.60 -10.19
CA GLN A 44 -5.40 12.29 -9.96
C GLN A 44 -4.50 13.49 -10.28
N CYS A 45 -4.77 14.25 -11.35
CA CYS A 45 -4.05 15.48 -11.66
C CYS A 45 -4.21 16.53 -10.56
N VAL A 46 -5.43 16.70 -10.04
CA VAL A 46 -5.72 17.63 -8.94
C VAL A 46 -5.01 17.19 -7.65
N ALA A 47 -5.05 15.90 -7.31
CA ALA A 47 -4.34 15.34 -6.16
C ALA A 47 -2.80 15.48 -6.28
N SER A 48 -2.27 15.46 -7.50
CA SER A 48 -0.83 15.57 -7.76
C SER A 48 -0.31 17.01 -7.67
N HIS A 49 -1.17 18.02 -7.86
CA HIS A 49 -0.73 19.41 -7.98
C HIS A 49 -0.60 20.07 -6.59
N PRO A 50 0.53 20.74 -6.28
CA PRO A 50 0.80 21.29 -4.94
C PRO A 50 -0.22 22.34 -4.50
N GLU A 51 -0.71 23.18 -5.41
CA GLU A 51 -1.69 24.23 -5.07
C GLU A 51 -3.09 23.69 -4.72
N THR A 52 -3.42 22.48 -5.17
CA THR A 52 -4.79 21.94 -5.03
C THR A 52 -4.86 20.73 -4.10
N ARG A 53 -3.73 20.13 -3.73
CA ARG A 53 -3.68 18.90 -2.93
C ARG A 53 -4.32 19.06 -1.55
N SER A 54 -3.92 20.06 -0.78
CA SER A 54 -4.48 20.27 0.55
C SER A 54 -5.98 20.57 0.48
N ALA A 55 -6.42 21.31 -0.54
CA ALA A 55 -7.84 21.57 -0.77
C ALA A 55 -8.62 20.29 -1.18
N PHE A 56 -8.01 19.44 -2.00
CA PHE A 56 -8.54 18.13 -2.39
C PHE A 56 -8.72 17.21 -1.18
N LEU A 57 -7.74 17.22 -0.26
CA LEU A 57 -7.77 16.45 0.98
C LEU A 57 -8.83 17.00 1.95
N ALA A 58 -8.87 18.33 2.14
CA ALA A 58 -9.86 19.01 2.99
C ALA A 58 -11.31 18.78 2.51
N ALA A 59 -11.51 18.65 1.20
CA ALA A 59 -12.80 18.29 0.61
C ALA A 59 -13.17 16.80 0.78
N HIS A 60 -12.34 15.99 1.44
CA HIS A 60 -12.54 14.56 1.68
C HIS A 60 -12.83 13.74 0.40
N ILE A 61 -12.34 14.20 -0.75
CA ILE A 61 -12.57 13.55 -2.06
C ILE A 61 -12.13 12.08 -2.08
N PRO A 62 -11.00 11.67 -1.44
CA PRO A 62 -10.62 10.25 -1.40
C PRO A 62 -11.71 9.30 -0.89
N LEU A 63 -12.59 9.76 0.02
CA LEU A 63 -13.65 8.92 0.60
C LEU A 63 -14.66 8.47 -0.46
N PHE A 64 -14.88 9.26 -1.50
CA PHE A 64 -15.75 8.89 -2.63
C PHE A 64 -15.18 7.72 -3.46
N LEU A 65 -13.88 7.42 -3.31
CA LEU A 65 -13.21 6.36 -4.06
C LEU A 65 -13.20 5.02 -3.31
N TYR A 66 -13.44 5.03 -2.00
CA TYR A 66 -13.35 3.82 -1.18
C TYR A 66 -14.38 2.75 -1.54
N PRO A 67 -15.63 3.08 -1.91
CA PRO A 67 -16.56 2.09 -2.46
C PRO A 67 -16.00 1.32 -3.65
N PHE A 68 -15.21 1.98 -4.52
CA PHE A 68 -14.57 1.32 -5.66
C PHE A 68 -13.46 0.37 -5.21
N LEU A 69 -12.64 0.77 -4.24
CA LEU A 69 -11.57 -0.06 -3.68
C LEU A 69 -12.12 -1.28 -2.90
N HIS A 70 -13.35 -1.20 -2.39
CA HIS A 70 -13.99 -2.30 -1.68
C HIS A 70 -14.44 -3.45 -2.61
N THR A 71 -14.58 -3.18 -3.91
CA THR A 71 -15.08 -4.16 -4.88
C THR A 71 -14.15 -5.36 -5.05
N VAL A 72 -14.73 -6.54 -5.27
CA VAL A 72 -13.98 -7.80 -5.42
C VAL A 72 -14.16 -8.47 -6.79
N SER A 73 -15.07 -7.94 -7.62
CA SER A 73 -15.28 -8.47 -8.98
C SER A 73 -13.99 -8.40 -9.79
N LYS A 74 -13.65 -9.52 -10.44
CA LYS A 74 -12.43 -9.70 -11.25
C LYS A 74 -12.66 -9.40 -12.74
N THR A 75 -13.81 -8.85 -13.12
CA THR A 75 -14.01 -8.43 -14.51
C THR A 75 -13.13 -7.22 -14.81
N ARG A 76 -12.66 -7.11 -16.06
CA ARG A 76 -11.80 -6.01 -16.52
C ARG A 76 -12.31 -4.60 -16.14
N PRO A 77 -13.63 -4.29 -16.23
CA PRO A 77 -14.16 -2.99 -15.79
C PRO A 77 -13.87 -2.68 -14.31
N PHE A 78 -14.01 -3.66 -13.43
CA PHE A 78 -13.76 -3.47 -11.98
C PHE A 78 -12.27 -3.43 -11.64
N GLU A 79 -11.44 -4.22 -12.32
CA GLU A 79 -9.99 -4.15 -12.14
C GLU A 79 -9.44 -2.79 -12.56
N TYR A 80 -9.88 -2.27 -13.71
CA TYR A 80 -9.48 -0.95 -14.19
C TYR A 80 -9.95 0.18 -13.27
N LEU A 81 -11.18 0.08 -12.76
CA LEU A 81 -11.74 1.03 -11.79
C LEU A 81 -10.90 1.09 -10.50
N ARG A 82 -10.55 -0.08 -9.93
CA ARG A 82 -9.70 -0.15 -8.73
C ARG A 82 -8.31 0.41 -8.98
N LEU A 83 -7.68 0.03 -10.10
CA LEU A 83 -6.35 0.50 -10.44
C LEU A 83 -6.30 2.03 -10.58
N THR A 84 -7.28 2.62 -11.27
CA THR A 84 -7.35 4.08 -11.46
C THR A 84 -7.64 4.79 -10.14
N SER A 85 -8.51 4.24 -9.30
CA SER A 85 -8.80 4.76 -7.96
C SER A 85 -7.55 4.74 -7.05
N LEU A 86 -6.79 3.64 -7.07
CA LEU A 86 -5.50 3.54 -6.39
C LEU A 86 -4.48 4.54 -6.94
N GLY A 87 -4.54 4.87 -8.24
CA GLY A 87 -3.70 5.90 -8.85
C GLY A 87 -3.89 7.28 -8.22
N VAL A 88 -5.13 7.64 -7.87
CA VAL A 88 -5.44 8.90 -7.15
C VAL A 88 -4.82 8.89 -5.76
N ILE A 89 -5.02 7.82 -4.98
CA ILE A 89 -4.43 7.69 -3.63
C ILE A 89 -2.90 7.66 -3.69
N GLY A 90 -2.34 6.94 -4.67
CA GLY A 90 -0.91 6.86 -4.95
C GLY A 90 -0.30 8.22 -5.28
N ALA A 91 -1.04 9.11 -5.95
CA ALA A 91 -0.61 10.48 -6.21
C ALA A 91 -0.58 11.35 -4.95
N LEU A 92 -1.51 11.16 -4.01
CA LEU A 92 -1.50 11.87 -2.72
C LEU A 92 -0.28 11.50 -1.88
N VAL A 93 -0.02 10.20 -1.69
CA VAL A 93 1.09 9.74 -0.85
C VAL A 93 2.47 9.93 -1.47
N LYS A 94 2.54 10.35 -2.74
CA LYS A 94 3.80 10.57 -3.45
C LYS A 94 4.63 11.73 -2.88
N THR A 95 4.00 12.71 -2.25
CA THR A 95 4.66 13.91 -1.73
C THR A 95 5.19 13.77 -0.30
N ASP A 96 4.96 12.63 0.35
CA ASP A 96 5.43 12.37 1.72
C ASP A 96 4.89 13.39 2.75
N GLU A 97 3.75 14.02 2.47
CA GLU A 97 3.12 14.99 3.37
C GLU A 97 2.42 14.30 4.55
N GLN A 98 2.77 14.72 5.76
CA GLN A 98 2.21 14.14 6.98
C GLN A 98 0.70 14.32 7.08
N GLU A 99 0.14 15.43 6.56
CA GLU A 99 -1.32 15.65 6.53
C GLU A 99 -2.05 14.54 5.74
N VAL A 100 -1.47 14.11 4.62
CA VAL A 100 -2.01 13.04 3.78
C VAL A 100 -1.96 11.71 4.52
N ILE A 101 -0.83 11.39 5.17
CA ILE A 101 -0.69 10.14 5.93
C ILE A 101 -1.70 10.11 7.08
N ASN A 102 -1.79 11.17 7.87
CA ASN A 102 -2.73 11.26 8.99
C ASN A 102 -4.18 11.10 8.53
N PHE A 103 -4.58 11.79 7.45
CA PHE A 103 -5.90 11.62 6.85
C PHE A 103 -6.16 10.14 6.52
N LEU A 104 -5.26 9.50 5.78
CA LEU A 104 -5.40 8.12 5.34
C LEU A 104 -5.47 7.10 6.49
N LEU A 105 -4.74 7.35 7.59
CA LEU A 105 -4.80 6.54 8.79
C LEU A 105 -6.18 6.64 9.46
N THR A 106 -6.74 7.85 9.57
CA THR A 106 -8.04 8.08 10.20
C THR A 106 -9.23 7.58 9.38
N THR A 107 -9.04 7.36 8.08
CA THR A 107 -10.10 6.96 7.15
C THR A 107 -10.03 5.48 6.74
N GLU A 108 -9.20 4.66 7.40
CA GLU A 108 -9.11 3.21 7.17
C GLU A 108 -8.66 2.78 5.75
N ILE A 109 -7.67 3.47 5.16
CA ILE A 109 -7.12 3.02 3.86
C ILE A 109 -6.38 1.67 3.96
N ILE A 110 -5.78 1.37 5.11
CA ILE A 110 -4.89 0.21 5.28
C ILE A 110 -5.64 -1.11 5.01
N PRO A 111 -6.82 -1.38 5.62
CA PRO A 111 -7.61 -2.56 5.30
C PRO A 111 -7.92 -2.73 3.80
N LEU A 112 -8.22 -1.62 3.09
CA LEU A 112 -8.49 -1.65 1.65
C LEU A 112 -7.24 -2.03 0.86
N CYS A 113 -6.08 -1.44 1.19
CA CYS A 113 -4.80 -1.79 0.58
C CYS A 113 -4.45 -3.26 0.82
N LEU A 114 -4.60 -3.77 2.04
CA LEU A 114 -4.28 -5.16 2.38
C LEU A 114 -5.15 -6.16 1.60
N ARG A 115 -6.44 -5.89 1.46
CA ARG A 115 -7.34 -6.73 0.64
C ARG A 115 -6.90 -6.81 -0.81
N ILE A 116 -6.52 -5.66 -1.40
CA ILE A 116 -6.05 -5.59 -2.79
C ILE A 116 -4.68 -6.25 -2.94
N MET A 117 -3.79 -6.06 -1.96
CA MET A 117 -2.48 -6.73 -1.91
C MET A 117 -2.62 -8.26 -1.90
N GLU A 118 -3.64 -8.79 -1.22
CA GLU A 118 -3.88 -10.23 -1.15
C GLU A 118 -4.42 -10.80 -2.47
N SER A 119 -5.42 -10.15 -3.07
CA SER A 119 -6.29 -10.76 -4.10
C SER A 119 -6.40 -10.00 -5.43
N GLY A 120 -5.80 -8.81 -5.54
CA GLY A 120 -5.88 -7.96 -6.73
C GLY A 120 -4.98 -8.41 -7.90
N SER A 121 -5.09 -7.71 -9.04
CA SER A 121 -4.17 -7.87 -10.16
C SER A 121 -2.75 -7.41 -9.79
N GLU A 122 -1.72 -7.88 -10.49
CA GLU A 122 -0.31 -7.52 -10.22
C GLU A 122 -0.10 -5.99 -10.15
N LEU A 123 -0.69 -5.24 -11.09
CA LEU A 123 -0.62 -3.78 -11.10
C LEU A 123 -1.30 -3.18 -9.86
N SER A 124 -2.48 -3.67 -9.48
CA SER A 124 -3.19 -3.18 -8.29
C SER A 124 -2.42 -3.51 -7.00
N LYS A 125 -1.85 -4.72 -6.90
CA LYS A 125 -0.98 -5.12 -5.79
C LYS A 125 0.22 -4.19 -5.67
N THR A 126 0.84 -3.85 -6.80
CA THR A 126 2.00 -2.95 -6.84
C THR A 126 1.65 -1.57 -6.30
N VAL A 127 0.54 -0.96 -6.75
CA VAL A 127 0.13 0.37 -6.28
C VAL A 127 -0.33 0.34 -4.83
N ALA A 128 -1.10 -0.67 -4.41
CA ALA A 128 -1.53 -0.83 -3.02
C ALA A 128 -0.35 -1.01 -2.06
N THR A 129 0.65 -1.81 -2.45
CA THR A 129 1.89 -1.99 -1.65
C THR A 129 2.71 -0.72 -1.62
N PHE A 130 2.76 0.05 -2.71
CA PHE A 130 3.40 1.36 -2.73
C PHE A 130 2.74 2.34 -1.76
N ILE A 131 1.40 2.37 -1.69
CA ILE A 131 0.66 3.21 -0.73
C ILE A 131 0.98 2.78 0.71
N LEU A 132 0.91 1.48 1.00
CA LEU A 132 1.27 0.96 2.33
C LEU A 132 2.73 1.27 2.69
N GLN A 133 3.65 1.18 1.71
CA GLN A 133 5.05 1.54 1.91
C GLN A 133 5.18 3.01 2.31
N LYS A 134 4.50 3.93 1.62
CA LYS A 134 4.53 5.36 1.95
C LYS A 134 3.99 5.64 3.36
N ILE A 135 2.91 4.97 3.75
CA ILE A 135 2.40 5.04 5.13
C ILE A 135 3.43 4.53 6.14
N LEU A 136 4.08 3.39 5.88
CA LEU A 136 5.11 2.84 6.77
C LEU A 136 6.34 3.74 6.87
N LEU A 137 6.70 4.48 5.81
CA LEU A 137 7.86 5.37 5.83
C LEU A 137 7.68 6.53 6.80
N ASP A 138 6.46 7.01 7.00
CA ASP A 138 6.12 8.00 8.02
C ASP A 138 6.18 7.37 9.42
N ASP A 139 6.69 8.13 10.41
CA ASP A 139 6.82 7.64 11.79
C ASP A 139 5.45 7.40 12.44
N THR A 140 4.45 8.24 12.13
CA THR A 140 3.07 8.08 12.60
C THR A 140 2.43 6.83 12.04
N GLY A 141 2.63 6.57 10.74
CA GLY A 141 2.12 5.38 10.07
C GLY A 141 2.78 4.08 10.56
N LEU A 142 4.10 4.08 10.77
CA LEU A 142 4.80 2.95 11.38
C LEU A 142 4.29 2.68 12.80
N ALA A 143 4.19 3.72 13.63
CA ALA A 143 3.69 3.61 14.99
C ALA A 143 2.24 3.09 15.02
N TYR A 144 1.38 3.55 14.11
CA TYR A 144 0.00 3.10 14.00
C TYR A 144 -0.13 1.60 13.67
N ILE A 145 0.65 1.13 12.69
CA ILE A 145 0.65 -0.29 12.27
C ILE A 145 1.21 -1.18 13.36
N CYS A 146 2.27 -0.73 14.05
CA CYS A 146 2.90 -1.48 15.15
C CYS A 146 2.25 -1.24 16.52
N GLN A 147 1.16 -0.48 16.59
CA GLN A 147 0.50 -0.13 17.86
C GLN A 147 -0.08 -1.37 18.55
N THR A 148 -0.72 -2.25 17.78
CA THR A 148 -1.32 -3.48 18.29
C THR A 148 -0.74 -4.68 17.55
N TYR A 149 -0.68 -5.82 18.25
CA TYR A 149 -0.22 -7.07 17.66
C TYR A 149 -1.10 -7.47 16.46
N GLU A 150 -2.42 -7.28 16.54
CA GLU A 150 -3.36 -7.63 15.48
C GLU A 150 -3.09 -6.87 14.17
N ARG A 151 -2.86 -5.55 14.25
CA ARG A 151 -2.57 -4.73 13.07
C ARG A 151 -1.27 -5.15 12.40
N PHE A 152 -0.21 -5.29 13.20
CA PHE A 152 1.09 -5.76 12.71
C PHE A 152 0.98 -7.16 12.10
N SER A 153 0.37 -8.10 12.82
CA SER A 153 0.25 -9.51 12.41
C SER A 153 -0.52 -9.64 11.10
N HIS A 154 -1.60 -8.88 10.92
CA HIS A 154 -2.34 -8.85 9.66
C HIS A 154 -1.47 -8.35 8.50
N VAL A 155 -0.75 -7.23 8.67
CA VAL A 155 0.17 -6.71 7.64
C VAL A 155 1.27 -7.73 7.31
N ALA A 156 1.93 -8.31 8.33
CA ALA A 156 2.99 -9.29 8.16
C ALA A 156 2.49 -10.56 7.45
N MET A 157 1.30 -11.05 7.80
CA MET A 157 0.66 -12.19 7.13
C MET A 157 0.44 -11.93 5.64
N ILE A 158 -0.11 -10.76 5.28
CA ILE A 158 -0.35 -10.43 3.86
C ILE A 158 0.97 -10.30 3.10
N LEU A 159 1.97 -9.61 3.67
CA LEU A 159 3.29 -9.52 3.06
C LEU A 159 3.93 -10.92 2.89
N GLY A 160 3.76 -11.82 3.86
CA GLY A 160 4.24 -13.20 3.77
C GLY A 160 3.58 -13.99 2.64
N LYS A 161 2.26 -13.91 2.50
CA LYS A 161 1.52 -14.48 1.36
C LYS A 161 2.03 -13.94 0.02
N MET A 162 2.32 -12.63 -0.05
CA MET A 162 2.85 -12.01 -1.27
C MET A 162 4.26 -12.51 -1.60
N VAL A 163 5.13 -12.70 -0.61
CA VAL A 163 6.47 -13.30 -0.83
C VAL A 163 6.34 -14.70 -1.43
N LEU A 164 5.45 -15.54 -0.90
CA LEU A 164 5.20 -16.88 -1.43
C LEU A 164 4.63 -16.86 -2.86
N GLN A 165 3.81 -15.86 -3.20
CA GLN A 165 3.35 -15.67 -4.57
C GLN A 165 4.48 -15.23 -5.49
N LEU A 166 5.31 -14.28 -5.06
CA LEU A 166 6.45 -13.76 -5.81
C LEU A 166 7.52 -14.81 -6.10
N SER A 167 7.66 -15.82 -5.25
CA SER A 167 8.59 -16.93 -5.51
C SER A 167 8.13 -17.84 -6.65
N LYS A 168 6.83 -17.82 -6.99
CA LYS A 168 6.24 -18.61 -8.08
C LYS A 168 6.07 -17.77 -9.35
N GLU A 169 5.59 -16.53 -9.18
CA GLU A 169 5.34 -15.56 -10.24
C GLU A 169 6.15 -14.29 -9.97
N PRO A 170 7.38 -14.19 -10.51
CA PRO A 170 8.28 -13.11 -10.17
C PRO A 170 7.80 -11.75 -10.66
N SER A 171 7.78 -10.76 -9.77
CA SER A 171 7.60 -9.34 -10.12
C SER A 171 8.60 -8.48 -9.35
N ALA A 172 9.63 -8.00 -10.04
CA ALA A 172 10.71 -7.22 -9.44
C ALA A 172 10.17 -5.92 -8.79
N ARG A 173 9.22 -5.26 -9.44
CA ARG A 173 8.62 -4.02 -8.95
C ARG A 173 7.82 -4.24 -7.67
N LEU A 174 7.04 -5.32 -7.60
CA LEU A 174 6.28 -5.66 -6.41
C LEU A 174 7.20 -6.10 -5.27
N LEU A 175 8.20 -6.96 -5.56
CA LEU A 175 9.18 -7.42 -4.59
C LEU A 175 9.94 -6.26 -3.93
N LYS A 176 10.32 -5.24 -4.72
CA LYS A 176 10.98 -4.03 -4.21
C LYS A 176 10.15 -3.34 -3.11
N HIS A 177 8.84 -3.19 -3.31
CA HIS A 177 7.96 -2.58 -2.32
C HIS A 177 7.78 -3.48 -1.09
N VAL A 178 7.61 -4.79 -1.29
CA VAL A 178 7.50 -5.78 -0.19
C VAL A 178 8.74 -5.76 0.71
N VAL A 179 9.94 -5.80 0.12
CA VAL A 179 11.20 -5.72 0.86
C VAL A 179 11.31 -4.40 1.61
N ARG A 180 10.91 -3.27 0.99
CA ARG A 180 10.97 -1.97 1.64
C ARG A 180 10.02 -1.85 2.84
N CYS A 181 8.84 -2.47 2.77
CA CYS A 181 7.89 -2.57 3.87
C CYS A 181 8.48 -3.37 5.04
N TYR A 182 9.02 -4.56 4.79
CA TYR A 182 9.67 -5.35 5.85
C TYR A 182 10.86 -4.63 6.49
N LEU A 183 11.72 -4.00 5.67
CA LEU A 183 12.83 -3.20 6.18
C LEU A 183 12.33 -2.11 7.13
N ARG A 184 11.29 -1.37 6.75
CA ARG A 184 10.72 -0.33 7.60
C ARG A 184 10.08 -0.87 8.87
N LEU A 185 9.37 -1.99 8.79
CA LEU A 185 8.81 -2.67 9.97
C LEU A 185 9.91 -3.07 10.97
N SER A 186 11.10 -3.45 10.48
CA SER A 186 12.23 -3.79 11.36
C SER A 186 12.79 -2.61 12.15
N ASP A 187 12.44 -1.37 11.83
CA ASP A 187 12.84 -0.19 12.62
C ASP A 187 12.08 -0.15 13.96
N ASN A 188 10.87 -0.73 14.04
CA ASN A 188 10.12 -0.82 15.28
C ASN A 188 10.59 -2.05 16.11
N PRO A 189 10.99 -1.88 17.39
CA PRO A 189 11.53 -2.99 18.19
C PRO A 189 10.57 -4.17 18.37
N ARG A 190 9.26 -3.92 18.54
CA ARG A 190 8.25 -4.97 18.72
C ARG A 190 8.04 -5.76 17.43
N ALA A 191 7.92 -5.06 16.31
CA ALA A 191 7.80 -5.69 14.99
C ALA A 191 9.07 -6.45 14.62
N ARG A 192 10.26 -5.91 14.93
CA ARG A 192 11.55 -6.57 14.74
C ARG A 192 11.60 -7.92 15.46
N GLU A 193 11.21 -7.98 16.72
CA GLU A 193 11.16 -9.24 17.48
C GLU A 193 10.26 -10.28 16.80
N ALA A 194 9.03 -9.87 16.45
CA ALA A 194 8.10 -10.77 15.77
C ALA A 194 8.60 -11.22 14.39
N LEU A 195 9.25 -10.32 13.63
CA LEU A 195 9.84 -10.64 12.33
C LEU A 195 10.98 -11.66 12.42
N ARG A 196 11.71 -11.76 13.54
CA ARG A 196 12.69 -12.84 13.71
C ARG A 196 12.05 -14.23 13.61
N GLN A 197 10.80 -14.35 14.05
CA GLN A 197 10.05 -15.60 14.05
C GLN A 197 9.22 -15.81 12.78
N CYS A 198 8.70 -14.73 12.17
CA CYS A 198 7.74 -14.83 11.06
C CYS A 198 8.24 -14.32 9.70
N LEU A 199 9.51 -13.87 9.57
CA LEU A 199 10.05 -13.48 8.26
C LEU A 199 10.08 -14.71 7.33
N PRO A 200 9.49 -14.63 6.12
CA PRO A 200 9.51 -15.73 5.15
C PRO A 200 10.91 -16.17 4.76
N ASP A 201 11.14 -17.47 4.67
CA ASP A 201 12.46 -18.04 4.39
C ASP A 201 12.98 -17.69 2.99
N GLN A 202 12.08 -17.43 2.03
CA GLN A 202 12.44 -16.98 0.67
C GLN A 202 13.17 -15.62 0.67
N LEU A 203 13.03 -14.83 1.73
CA LEU A 203 13.77 -13.58 1.92
C LEU A 203 15.12 -13.78 2.62
N LYS A 204 15.39 -14.98 3.16
CA LYS A 204 16.66 -15.35 3.81
C LYS A 204 17.54 -16.22 2.92
N ASP A 205 16.93 -16.98 2.03
CA ASP A 205 17.61 -17.90 1.12
C ASP A 205 17.94 -17.25 -0.25
N THR A 206 18.28 -18.08 -1.23
CA THR A 206 18.65 -17.65 -2.58
C THR A 206 17.47 -17.53 -3.56
N THR A 207 16.22 -17.69 -3.11
CA THR A 207 15.00 -17.70 -3.94
C THR A 207 14.94 -16.50 -4.88
N PHE A 208 15.18 -15.29 -4.38
CA PHE A 208 15.11 -14.07 -5.18
C PHE A 208 16.46 -13.60 -5.75
N ALA A 209 17.55 -14.36 -5.59
CA ALA A 209 18.89 -13.93 -5.99
C ALA A 209 18.96 -13.55 -7.48
N GLN A 210 18.29 -14.32 -8.34
CA GLN A 210 18.23 -14.03 -9.77
C GLN A 210 17.31 -12.85 -10.09
N VAL A 211 16.10 -12.78 -9.51
CA VAL A 211 15.19 -11.64 -9.77
C VAL A 211 15.83 -10.31 -9.35
N LEU A 212 16.66 -10.33 -8.32
CA LEU A 212 17.33 -9.17 -7.76
C LEU A 212 18.71 -8.88 -8.38
N LYS A 213 19.18 -9.66 -9.38
CA LYS A 213 20.58 -9.55 -9.85
C LYS A 213 20.98 -8.12 -10.22
N ASP A 214 20.08 -7.38 -10.86
CA ASP A 214 20.31 -6.03 -11.40
C ASP A 214 19.73 -4.93 -10.48
N ASP A 215 18.92 -5.29 -9.47
CA ASP A 215 18.34 -4.34 -8.50
C ASP A 215 19.22 -4.23 -7.24
N THR A 216 20.30 -3.46 -7.37
CA THR A 216 21.24 -3.19 -6.28
C THR A 216 20.60 -2.53 -5.07
N THR A 217 19.53 -1.75 -5.27
CA THR A 217 18.82 -1.06 -4.19
C THR A 217 18.05 -2.05 -3.34
N THR A 218 17.27 -2.92 -3.96
CA THR A 218 16.47 -3.92 -3.24
C THR A 218 17.37 -4.96 -2.56
N LYS A 219 18.49 -5.35 -3.19
CA LYS A 219 19.52 -6.19 -2.55
C LYS A 219 20.06 -5.58 -1.26
N ARG A 220 20.41 -4.28 -1.28
CA ARG A 220 20.90 -3.56 -0.10
C ARG A 220 19.84 -3.51 1.00
N TRP A 221 18.59 -3.24 0.64
CA TRP A 221 17.48 -3.22 1.59
C TRP A 221 17.24 -4.58 2.24
N LEU A 222 17.30 -5.66 1.45
CA LEU A 222 17.15 -7.02 1.96
C LEU A 222 18.29 -7.41 2.91
N ALA A 223 19.54 -7.08 2.55
CA ALA A 223 20.69 -7.32 3.42
C ALA A 223 20.58 -6.53 4.74
N GLN A 224 20.15 -5.26 4.68
CA GLN A 224 19.94 -4.45 5.89
C GLN A 224 18.79 -5.00 6.74
N LEU A 225 17.71 -5.49 6.15
CA LEU A 225 16.61 -6.14 6.87
C LEU A 225 17.13 -7.35 7.66
N VAL A 226 17.88 -8.25 7.01
CA VAL A 226 18.45 -9.43 7.67
C VAL A 226 19.39 -9.01 8.79
N LYS A 227 20.22 -7.97 8.57
CA LYS A 227 21.10 -7.42 9.60
C LYS A 227 20.33 -6.87 10.80
N ASN A 228 19.28 -6.08 10.59
CA ASN A 228 18.44 -5.53 11.66
C ASN A 228 17.83 -6.62 12.55
N LEU A 229 17.52 -7.79 11.97
CA LEU A 229 16.98 -8.93 12.72
C LEU A 229 18.04 -9.68 13.54
N GLN A 230 19.32 -9.58 13.17
CA GLN A 230 20.45 -10.12 13.93
C GLN A 230 20.89 -9.17 15.06
N GLU A 231 20.77 -7.86 14.85
CA GLU A 231 21.07 -6.85 15.86
C GLU A 231 20.13 -7.00 17.08
N GLY A 232 20.72 -7.17 18.28
CA GLY A 232 19.98 -7.39 19.53
C GLY A 232 19.89 -8.84 20.01
N GLN A 233 20.46 -9.81 19.28
CA GLN A 233 20.83 -11.09 19.90
C GLN A 233 22.06 -10.85 20.80
N VAL A 234 21.86 -10.28 21.99
CA VAL A 234 22.87 -10.38 23.05
C VAL A 234 22.84 -11.83 23.51
N THR A 235 23.61 -12.70 22.86
CA THR A 235 23.98 -13.97 23.46
C THR A 235 24.97 -13.67 24.57
N ASP A 236 24.58 -13.92 25.82
CA ASP A 236 25.56 -14.19 26.89
C ASP A 236 26.61 -15.18 26.32
N PRO A 237 27.91 -15.09 26.63
CA PRO A 237 28.90 -16.14 26.30
C PRO A 237 28.47 -17.58 26.72
N ARG A 238 27.36 -17.74 27.44
CA ARG A 238 26.72 -19.01 27.81
C ARG A 238 25.46 -19.39 27.01
N GLY A 239 25.01 -18.57 26.05
CA GLY A 239 23.86 -18.89 25.18
C GLY A 239 22.47 -18.81 25.83
N ILE A 240 22.31 -18.03 26.91
CA ILE A 240 21.03 -17.89 27.62
C ILE A 240 20.36 -16.55 27.25
N PRO A 241 19.07 -16.51 26.86
CA PRO A 241 18.34 -15.28 26.63
C PRO A 241 18.17 -14.48 27.93
N LEU A 242 18.54 -13.20 27.91
CA LEU A 242 18.30 -12.28 29.04
C LEU A 242 16.83 -11.85 29.10
N PRO A 243 16.23 -11.73 30.30
CA PRO A 243 14.86 -11.27 30.45
C PRO A 243 14.73 -9.77 30.07
N PRO A 244 13.58 -9.34 29.55
CA PRO A 244 13.37 -7.94 29.16
C PRO A 244 13.40 -7.02 30.40
N GLN A 245 14.13 -5.92 30.30
CA GLN A 245 14.05 -4.77 31.21
C GLN A 245 12.87 -3.87 30.84
#